data_AF-A0A1E7DSQ6-F1
#
_entry.id   AF-A0A1E7DSQ6-F1
#
_cell.length_a   1.000
_cell.length_b   1.000
_cell.length_c   1.000
_cell.angle_alpha   90.00
_cell.angle_beta   90.00
_cell.angle_gamma   90.00
#
_symmetry.space_group_name_H-M   'P 1'
#
loop_
_entity.id
_entity.type
_entity.pdbx_description
1 polymer ?
#
loop_
_entity_poly.entity_id
_entity_poly.type
_entity_poly.pdbx_seq_one_letter_code
_entity_poly.pdbx_strand_id
1 'polypeptide(L)'
;MYIYKSSEIKKVDQKAEKNGMSSFTLMEMAGAGLFRKIAASYNVNDHSFLVVSGKGNNGGDGIVLARYLKQAGAKCCLYFPLGLPKTGPSNSHLRYYETLGYSYKTAQPDVSATVIIDALLGVGTRLPLLSAAVKQCTDWINAQKTHRISIDLPTGVASDSGDCDE
;
A
#
# COMPACT_ATOMS: atom_id res chain seq x y z
N MET A 1 -8.00 -14.03 19.01
CA MET A 1 -7.69 -13.04 17.97
C MET A 1 -7.86 -11.67 18.59
N TYR A 2 -6.82 -10.84 18.60
CA TYR A 2 -6.87 -9.48 19.13
C TYR A 2 -7.04 -8.49 17.97
N ILE A 3 -7.89 -7.48 18.16
CA ILE A 3 -8.07 -6.35 17.23
C ILE A 3 -7.64 -5.10 18.01
N TYR A 4 -6.79 -4.29 17.39
CA TYR A 4 -6.18 -3.12 18.02
C TYR A 4 -6.76 -1.84 17.43
N LYS A 5 -6.88 -0.81 18.26
CA LYS A 5 -7.20 0.54 17.81
C LYS A 5 -6.01 1.15 17.08
N SER A 6 -6.30 2.08 16.17
CA SER A 6 -5.32 2.89 15.45
C SER A 6 -4.31 3.57 16.40
N SER A 7 -4.77 4.01 17.57
CA SER A 7 -3.93 4.64 18.59
C SER A 7 -2.97 3.65 19.28
N GLU A 8 -3.33 2.38 19.37
CA GLU A 8 -2.51 1.33 19.95
C GLU A 8 -1.42 0.90 18.97
N ILE A 9 -1.78 0.71 17.70
CA ILE A 9 -0.81 0.41 16.62
C ILE A 9 0.27 1.50 16.56
N LYS A 10 -0.13 2.78 16.53
CA LYS A 10 0.82 3.92 16.54
C LYS A 10 1.76 3.91 17.75
N LYS A 11 1.26 3.53 18.93
CA LYS A 11 2.10 3.44 20.14
C LYS A 11 3.11 2.31 20.03
N VAL A 12 2.73 1.17 19.45
CA VAL A 12 3.62 0.03 19.24
C VAL A 12 4.71 0.41 18.24
N ASP A 13 4.37 1.03 17.11
CA ASP A 13 5.35 1.48 16.11
C ASP A 13 6.35 2.47 16.70
N GLN A 14 5.87 3.49 17.43
CA GLN A 14 6.74 4.45 18.12
C GLN A 14 7.63 3.79 19.17
N LYS A 15 7.14 2.76 19.86
CA LYS A 15 7.93 2.00 20.83
C LYS A 15 9.02 1.18 20.13
N ALA A 16 8.71 0.57 18.99
CA ALA A 16 9.69 -0.16 18.19
C ALA A 16 10.80 0.78 17.68
N GLU A 17 10.44 1.98 17.22
CA GLU A 17 11.41 3.02 16.84
C GLU A 17 12.32 3.43 17.98
N LYS A 18 11.75 3.70 19.17
CA LYS A 18 12.54 4.02 20.36
C LYS A 18 13.47 2.90 20.80
N ASN A 19 13.14 1.65 20.47
CA ASN A 19 13.95 0.48 20.74
C ASN A 19 14.96 0.15 19.62
N GLY A 20 15.16 1.06 18.66
CA GLY A 20 16.21 0.97 17.65
C GLY A 20 15.77 0.43 16.28
N MET A 21 14.49 0.11 16.09
CA MET A 21 13.98 -0.30 14.78
C MET A 21 13.59 0.93 13.95
N SER A 22 14.39 1.29 12.95
CA SER A 22 14.05 2.43 12.10
C SER A 22 12.68 2.25 11.40
N SER A 23 11.96 3.34 11.13
CA SER A 23 10.71 3.28 10.36
C SER A 23 10.91 2.69 8.96
N PHE A 24 12.11 2.84 8.38
CA PHE A 24 12.51 2.18 7.14
C PHE A 24 12.46 0.66 7.28
N THR A 25 13.03 0.12 8.37
CA THR A 25 13.03 -1.31 8.70
C THR A 25 11.62 -1.83 8.99
N LEU A 26 10.81 -1.07 9.73
CA LEU A 26 9.42 -1.46 10.01
C LEU A 26 8.60 -1.59 8.72
N MET A 27 8.71 -0.61 7.82
CA MET A 27 8.07 -0.63 6.50
C MET A 27 8.58 -1.78 5.61
N GLU A 28 9.90 -2.04 5.64
CA GLU A 28 10.49 -3.19 4.95
C GLU A 28 9.86 -4.51 5.41
N MET A 29 9.74 -4.67 6.73
CA MET A 29 9.16 -5.86 7.34
C MET A 29 7.67 -6.02 7.00
N ALA A 30 6.91 -4.92 7.03
CA ALA A 30 5.50 -4.91 6.68
C ALA A 30 5.28 -5.34 5.22
N GLY A 31 5.94 -4.66 4.27
CA GLY A 31 5.84 -4.98 2.84
C GLY A 31 6.35 -6.38 2.49
N ALA A 32 7.46 -6.82 3.09
CA ALA A 32 7.95 -8.20 2.93
C ALA A 32 6.99 -9.24 3.51
N GLY A 33 6.34 -8.93 4.63
CA GLY A 33 5.30 -9.77 5.24
C GLY A 33 4.09 -9.95 4.32
N LEU A 34 3.60 -8.85 3.73
CA LEU A 34 2.53 -8.87 2.75
C LEU A 34 2.89 -9.74 1.54
N PHE A 35 4.10 -9.56 0.99
CA PHE A 35 4.57 -10.38 -0.12
C PHE A 35 4.58 -11.87 0.24
N ARG A 36 5.15 -12.24 1.39
CA ARG A 36 5.18 -13.65 1.86
C ARG A 36 3.77 -14.23 1.96
N LYS A 37 2.80 -13.46 2.46
CA LYS A 37 1.41 -13.93 2.58
C LYS A 37 0.76 -14.15 1.22
N ILE A 38 0.95 -13.21 0.28
CA ILE A 38 0.45 -13.33 -1.09
C ILE A 38 1.11 -14.52 -1.80
N ALA A 39 2.44 -14.62 -1.77
CA ALA A 39 3.18 -15.69 -2.43
C ALA A 39 2.94 -17.08 -1.82
N ALA A 40 2.56 -17.16 -0.54
CA ALA A 40 2.14 -18.41 0.09
C ALA A 40 0.74 -18.87 -0.37
N SER A 41 -0.09 -17.94 -0.86
CA SER A 41 -1.47 -18.22 -1.26
C SER A 41 -1.64 -18.36 -2.77
N TYR A 42 -0.72 -17.77 -3.55
CA TYR A 42 -0.81 -17.70 -5.00
C TYR A 42 0.58 -17.85 -5.64
N ASN A 43 0.62 -18.45 -6.83
CA ASN A 43 1.77 -18.31 -7.71
C ASN A 43 1.74 -16.90 -8.33
N VAL A 44 2.58 -16.00 -7.82
CA VAL A 44 2.56 -14.58 -8.20
C VAL A 44 2.84 -14.34 -9.69
N ASN A 45 3.49 -15.29 -10.39
CA ASN A 45 3.80 -15.14 -11.81
C ASN A 45 2.58 -15.36 -12.73
N ASP A 46 1.51 -15.98 -12.22
CA ASP A 46 0.26 -16.16 -12.94
C ASP A 46 -0.64 -14.92 -12.89
N HIS A 47 -0.22 -13.89 -12.14
CA HIS A 47 -0.98 -12.67 -11.90
C HIS A 47 -0.25 -11.42 -12.40
N SER A 48 -1.03 -10.44 -12.85
CA SER A 48 -0.60 -9.06 -13.02
C SER A 48 -1.13 -8.20 -11.88
N PHE A 49 -0.24 -7.43 -11.28
CA PHE A 49 -0.49 -6.58 -10.11
C PHE A 49 -0.41 -5.10 -10.50
N LEU A 50 -1.40 -4.35 -10.03
CA LEU A 50 -1.35 -2.88 -9.99
C LEU A 50 -1.34 -2.44 -8.53
N VAL A 51 -0.23 -1.88 -8.08
CA VAL A 51 -0.11 -1.30 -6.74
C VAL A 51 -0.44 0.18 -6.80
N VAL A 52 -1.58 0.54 -6.22
CA VAL A 52 -2.08 1.92 -6.16
C VAL A 52 -1.63 2.54 -4.84
N SER A 53 -0.55 3.32 -4.89
CA SER A 53 0.18 3.79 -3.71
C SER A 53 -0.15 5.25 -3.38
N GLY A 54 -0.50 5.48 -2.11
CA GLY A 54 -0.76 6.81 -1.57
C GLY A 54 0.52 7.57 -1.18
N LYS A 55 0.32 8.76 -0.59
CA LYS A 55 1.43 9.66 -0.19
C LYS A 55 2.07 9.32 1.16
N GLY A 56 1.39 8.51 1.97
CA GLY A 56 1.75 8.21 3.36
C GLY A 56 2.48 6.88 3.53
N ASN A 57 2.59 6.42 4.78
CA ASN A 57 3.27 5.17 5.11
C ASN A 57 2.60 3.93 4.48
N ASN A 58 1.26 3.89 4.38
CA ASN A 58 0.54 2.81 3.70
C ASN A 58 0.99 2.68 2.23
N GLY A 59 1.21 3.82 1.57
CA GLY A 59 1.78 3.85 0.23
C GLY A 59 3.20 3.28 0.19
N GLY A 60 4.00 3.59 1.20
CA GLY A 60 5.34 3.02 1.40
C GLY A 60 5.36 1.50 1.51
N ASP A 61 4.45 0.91 2.27
CA ASP A 61 4.29 -0.55 2.36
C ASP A 61 3.97 -1.14 0.98
N GLY A 62 3.14 -0.45 0.19
CA GLY A 62 2.87 -0.76 -1.21
C GLY A 62 4.11 -0.72 -2.10
N ILE A 63 5.01 0.26 -1.92
CA ILE A 63 6.26 0.35 -2.69
C ILE A 63 7.16 -0.86 -2.40
N VAL A 64 7.29 -1.22 -1.12
CA VAL A 64 8.05 -2.40 -0.70
C VAL A 64 7.44 -3.67 -1.29
N LEU A 65 6.11 -3.85 -1.20
CA LEU A 65 5.42 -4.97 -1.82
C LEU A 65 5.66 -5.04 -3.34
N ALA A 66 5.53 -3.92 -4.04
CA ALA A 66 5.77 -3.83 -5.48
C ALA A 66 7.20 -4.25 -5.84
N ARG A 67 8.19 -3.86 -5.02
CA ARG A 67 9.58 -4.27 -5.19
C ARG A 67 9.74 -5.78 -5.08
N TYR A 68 9.17 -6.40 -4.05
CA TYR A 68 9.24 -7.85 -3.86
C TYR A 68 8.50 -8.63 -4.96
N LEU A 69 7.32 -8.17 -5.38
CA LEU A 69 6.60 -8.76 -6.51
C LEU A 69 7.45 -8.75 -7.78
N LYS A 70 8.10 -7.62 -8.10
CA LYS A 70 9.02 -7.54 -9.25
C LYS A 70 10.24 -8.45 -9.10
N GLN A 71 10.86 -8.49 -7.93
CA GLN A 71 12.01 -9.36 -7.65
C GLN A 71 11.66 -10.84 -7.82
N ALA A 72 10.41 -11.23 -7.54
CA ALA A 72 9.91 -12.59 -7.72
C ALA A 72 9.52 -12.93 -9.18
N GLY A 73 9.62 -11.97 -10.11
CA GLY A 73 9.28 -12.15 -11.53
C GLY A 73 7.84 -11.78 -11.90
N ALA A 74 7.02 -11.30 -10.95
CA ALA A 74 5.63 -10.97 -11.22
C ALA A 74 5.49 -9.72 -12.09
N LYS A 75 4.44 -9.68 -12.92
CA LYS A 75 4.06 -8.50 -13.69
C LYS A 75 3.46 -7.46 -12.74
N CYS A 76 4.26 -6.50 -12.27
CA CYS A 76 3.82 -5.48 -11.32
C CYS A 76 3.99 -4.06 -11.87
N CYS A 77 2.95 -3.24 -11.75
CA CYS A 77 2.96 -1.80 -12.01
C CYS A 77 2.75 -1.04 -10.69
N LEU A 78 3.66 -0.11 -10.37
CA LEU A 78 3.52 0.80 -9.24
C LEU A 78 2.95 2.14 -9.74
N TYR A 79 1.83 2.57 -9.18
CA TYR A 79 1.10 3.75 -9.60
C TYR A 79 0.83 4.71 -8.43
N PHE A 80 1.15 5.98 -8.61
CA PHE A 80 0.95 7.07 -7.64
C PHE A 80 -0.13 8.05 -8.13
N PRO A 81 -1.44 7.72 -8.00
CA PRO A 81 -2.54 8.57 -8.49
C PRO A 81 -2.59 9.94 -7.84
N LEU A 82 -2.14 10.04 -6.59
CA LEU A 82 -2.19 11.27 -5.81
C LEU A 82 -0.89 12.07 -5.93
N GLY A 83 0.14 11.56 -6.63
CA GLY A 83 1.51 12.08 -6.62
C GLY A 83 2.43 11.33 -5.67
N LEU A 84 3.72 11.66 -5.73
CA LEU A 84 4.79 10.92 -5.05
C LEU A 84 4.69 10.92 -3.51
N PRO A 85 5.33 9.93 -2.86
CA PRO A 85 5.35 9.82 -1.40
C PRO A 85 5.86 11.08 -0.71
N LYS A 86 5.39 11.30 0.52
CA LYS A 86 5.76 12.47 1.34
C LYS A 86 6.49 12.13 2.63
N THR A 87 6.49 10.87 3.06
CA THR A 87 7.19 10.47 4.29
C THR A 87 8.61 10.04 3.99
N GLY A 88 9.52 10.24 4.96
CA GLY A 88 10.93 9.83 4.83
C GLY A 88 11.08 8.36 4.43
N PRO A 89 10.46 7.41 5.16
CA PRO A 89 10.57 5.98 4.87
C PRO A 89 10.05 5.61 3.48
N SER A 90 8.89 6.13 3.06
CA SER A 90 8.34 5.85 1.73
C SER A 90 9.22 6.41 0.61
N ASN A 91 9.81 7.59 0.81
CA ASN A 91 10.75 8.17 -0.15
C ASN A 91 12.04 7.34 -0.26
N SER A 92 12.59 6.87 0.86
CA SER A 92 13.75 5.97 0.88
C SER A 92 13.46 4.66 0.15
N HIS A 93 12.28 4.08 0.35
CA HIS A 93 11.86 2.86 -0.36
C HIS A 93 11.58 3.09 -1.85
N LEU A 94 11.04 4.26 -2.22
CA LEU A 94 10.91 4.63 -3.63
C LEU A 94 12.28 4.74 -4.30
N ARG A 95 13.24 5.41 -3.64
CA ARG A 95 14.61 5.51 -4.14
C ARG A 95 15.26 4.14 -4.30
N TYR A 96 15.02 3.23 -3.36
CA TYR A 96 15.50 1.85 -3.45
C TYR A 96 14.87 1.12 -4.65
N TYR A 97 13.56 1.23 -4.81
CA TYR A 97 12.82 0.67 -5.95
C TYR A 97 13.39 1.17 -7.30
N GLU A 98 13.65 2.48 -7.43
CA GLU A 98 14.26 3.06 -8.63
C GLU A 98 15.71 2.60 -8.85
N THR A 99 16.50 2.45 -7.79
CA THR A 99 17.91 2.00 -7.87
C THR A 99 18.01 0.57 -8.43
N LEU A 100 16.98 -0.25 -8.25
CA LEU A 100 16.88 -1.57 -8.87
C LEU A 100 16.45 -1.53 -10.35
N GLY A 101 16.31 -0.34 -10.93
CA GLY A 101 15.90 -0.13 -12.32
C GLY A 101 14.39 -0.22 -12.55
N TYR A 102 13.58 -0.23 -11.49
CA TYR A 102 12.13 -0.31 -11.64
C TYR A 102 11.51 1.07 -11.78
N SER A 103 10.52 1.18 -12.67
CA SER A 103 9.77 2.42 -12.91
C SER A 103 8.39 2.40 -12.27
N TYR A 104 7.85 3.59 -12.06
CA TYR A 104 6.48 3.83 -11.58
C TYR A 104 5.73 4.71 -12.57
N LYS A 105 4.42 4.87 -12.34
CA LYS A 105 3.53 5.75 -13.08
C LYS A 105 2.90 6.77 -12.15
N THR A 106 2.69 8.00 -12.64
CA THR A 106 1.92 9.05 -11.97
C THR A 106 0.65 9.39 -12.74
N ALA A 107 0.62 9.14 -14.05
CA ALA A 107 -0.60 9.08 -14.84
C ALA A 107 -1.25 7.70 -14.69
N GLN A 108 -2.57 7.64 -14.82
CA GLN A 108 -3.32 6.39 -14.77
C GLN A 108 -2.78 5.42 -15.82
N PRO A 109 -2.32 4.22 -15.42
CA PRO A 109 -1.72 3.28 -16.35
C PRO A 109 -2.81 2.56 -17.17
N ASP A 110 -2.58 2.41 -18.46
CA ASP A 110 -3.34 1.50 -19.32
C ASP A 110 -2.81 0.07 -19.13
N VAL A 111 -3.19 -0.55 -18.00
CA VAL A 111 -2.77 -1.90 -17.64
C VAL A 111 -3.97 -2.74 -17.24
N SER A 112 -4.11 -3.91 -17.87
CA SER A 112 -5.04 -4.95 -17.42
C SER A 112 -4.39 -5.75 -16.29
N ALA A 113 -4.64 -5.34 -15.05
CA ALA A 113 -4.18 -6.03 -13.85
C ALA A 113 -5.23 -7.05 -13.39
N THR A 114 -4.81 -8.27 -13.05
CA THR A 114 -5.69 -9.26 -12.42
C THR A 114 -5.92 -8.98 -10.93
N VAL A 115 -4.96 -8.30 -10.29
CA VAL A 115 -4.98 -7.95 -8.86
C VAL A 115 -4.65 -6.47 -8.69
N ILE A 116 -5.49 -5.75 -7.96
CA ILE A 116 -5.22 -4.38 -7.52
C ILE A 116 -4.86 -4.41 -6.04
N ILE A 117 -3.72 -3.81 -5.70
CA ILE A 117 -3.35 -3.54 -4.32
C ILE A 117 -3.74 -2.12 -3.96
N ASP A 118 -4.66 -1.97 -3.03
CA ASP A 118 -5.03 -0.70 -2.42
C ASP A 118 -4.03 -0.37 -1.30
N ALA A 119 -3.13 0.57 -1.58
CA ALA A 119 -2.15 1.11 -0.66
C ALA A 119 -2.31 2.63 -0.52
N LEU A 120 -3.54 3.15 -0.70
CA LEU A 120 -3.81 4.59 -0.69
C LEU A 120 -3.78 5.15 0.73
N LEU A 121 -4.67 4.67 1.61
CA LEU A 121 -4.80 5.11 3.01
C LEU A 121 -4.99 3.88 3.92
N GLY A 122 -4.48 3.95 5.15
CA GLY A 122 -4.57 2.86 6.14
C GLY A 122 -5.22 3.34 7.44
N VAL A 123 -4.72 2.91 8.60
CA VAL A 123 -5.22 3.24 9.96
C VAL A 123 -5.34 4.73 10.28
N GLY A 124 -4.66 5.60 9.51
CA GLY A 124 -4.73 7.05 9.63
C GLY A 124 -5.93 7.69 8.91
N THR A 125 -6.77 6.91 8.21
CA THR A 125 -7.94 7.41 7.48
C THR A 125 -8.89 8.14 8.41
N ARG A 126 -9.39 9.29 7.96
CA ARG A 126 -10.45 10.05 8.61
C ARG A 126 -11.61 10.18 7.64
N LEU A 127 -12.81 9.87 8.12
CA LEU A 127 -14.04 10.02 7.35
C LEU A 127 -14.73 11.35 7.66
N PRO A 128 -15.47 11.92 6.69
CA PRO A 128 -15.59 11.45 5.30
C PRO A 128 -14.30 11.68 4.49
N LEU A 129 -14.12 11.00 3.35
CA LEU A 129 -12.96 11.26 2.48
C LEU A 129 -13.11 12.64 1.83
N LEU A 130 -12.45 13.65 2.40
CA LEU A 130 -12.58 15.03 1.93
C LEU A 130 -11.85 15.29 0.60
N SER A 131 -10.96 14.41 0.17
CA SER A 131 -10.19 14.59 -1.05
C SER A 131 -10.91 14.02 -2.26
N ALA A 132 -11.34 14.88 -3.18
CA ALA A 132 -11.94 14.48 -4.45
C ALA A 132 -11.05 13.53 -5.27
N ALA A 133 -9.72 13.74 -5.24
CA ALA A 133 -8.78 12.87 -5.93
C ALA A 133 -8.71 11.46 -5.31
N VAL A 134 -8.85 11.34 -3.98
CA VAL A 134 -8.94 10.03 -3.32
C VAL A 134 -10.25 9.35 -3.70
N LYS A 135 -11.39 10.06 -3.59
CA LYS A 135 -12.71 9.53 -3.97
C LYS A 135 -12.73 9.03 -5.42
N GLN A 136 -12.26 9.85 -6.37
CA GLN A 136 -12.18 9.46 -7.77
C GLN A 136 -11.31 8.20 -7.98
N CYS A 137 -10.22 8.07 -7.23
CA CYS A 137 -9.36 6.89 -7.31
C CYS A 137 -10.03 5.64 -6.73
N THR A 138 -10.71 5.76 -5.58
CA THR A 138 -11.45 4.65 -4.99
C THR A 138 -12.62 4.23 -5.87
N ASP A 139 -13.36 5.16 -6.46
CA ASP A 139 -14.44 4.88 -7.40
C ASP A 139 -13.93 4.12 -8.62
N TRP A 140 -12.79 4.58 -9.16
CA TRP A 140 -12.14 3.90 -10.27
C TRP A 140 -11.70 2.47 -9.90
N ILE A 141 -11.09 2.26 -8.73
CA ILE A 141 -10.71 0.94 -8.22
C ILE A 141 -11.95 0.04 -8.05
N ASN A 142 -13.02 0.57 -7.47
CA ASN A 142 -14.26 -0.17 -7.18
C ASN A 142 -14.99 -0.61 -8.45
N ALA A 143 -14.89 0.17 -9.53
CA ALA A 143 -15.45 -0.18 -10.83
C ALA A 143 -14.71 -1.33 -11.54
N GLN A 144 -13.51 -1.70 -11.09
CA GLN A 144 -12.74 -2.79 -11.70
C GLN A 144 -13.29 -4.17 -11.29
N LYS A 145 -13.40 -5.08 -12.26
CA LYS A 145 -13.81 -6.49 -12.05
C LYS A 145 -12.62 -7.40 -11.71
N THR A 146 -11.71 -6.91 -10.89
CA THR A 146 -10.43 -7.56 -10.57
C THR A 146 -10.36 -7.88 -9.08
N HIS A 147 -9.48 -8.80 -8.69
CA HIS A 147 -9.28 -9.10 -7.27
C HIS A 147 -8.63 -7.90 -6.58
N ARG A 148 -9.06 -7.56 -5.37
CA ARG A 148 -8.54 -6.43 -4.60
C ARG A 148 -7.98 -6.89 -3.27
N ILE A 149 -6.79 -6.40 -2.93
CA ILE A 149 -6.14 -6.61 -1.65
C ILE A 149 -5.80 -5.24 -1.08
N SER A 150 -6.32 -4.92 0.10
CA SER A 150 -5.97 -3.68 0.80
C SER A 150 -4.83 -3.90 1.78
N ILE A 151 -3.89 -2.97 1.81
CA ILE A 151 -2.87 -2.92 2.85
C ILE A 151 -3.44 -2.20 4.06
N ASP A 152 -3.31 -2.84 5.23
CA ASP A 152 -3.80 -2.39 6.52
C ASP A 152 -5.34 -2.37 6.60
N LEU A 153 -6.00 -1.45 5.90
CA LEU A 153 -7.45 -1.33 5.81
C LEU A 153 -7.87 -0.93 4.40
N PRO A 154 -9.09 -1.29 3.94
CA PRO A 154 -9.65 -0.72 2.72
C PRO A 154 -9.75 0.79 2.83
N THR A 155 -9.21 1.50 1.84
CA THR A 155 -9.31 2.96 1.78
C THR A 155 -10.78 3.38 1.78
N GLY A 156 -11.14 4.27 2.70
CA GLY A 156 -12.53 4.66 2.94
C GLY A 156 -13.18 3.96 4.13
N VAL A 157 -12.46 3.13 4.88
CA VAL A 157 -12.94 2.53 6.14
C VAL A 157 -12.30 3.21 7.35
N ALA A 158 -13.11 3.61 8.33
CA ALA A 158 -12.66 4.11 9.62
C ALA A 158 -12.09 2.96 10.47
N SER A 159 -10.84 3.10 10.91
CA SER A 159 -10.07 2.02 11.54
C SER A 159 -10.64 1.48 12.85
N ASP A 160 -11.23 2.34 13.68
CA ASP A 160 -11.70 1.95 15.01
C ASP A 160 -13.20 1.59 15.07
N SER A 161 -13.99 2.06 14.09
CA SER A 161 -15.45 1.81 14.05
C SER A 161 -15.88 0.87 12.93
N GLY A 162 -15.11 0.75 11.86
CA GLY A 162 -15.49 0.02 10.66
C GLY A 162 -16.49 0.77 9.76
N ASP A 163 -16.82 2.03 10.08
CA ASP A 163 -17.69 2.84 9.23
C ASP A 163 -17.04 3.04 7.86
N CYS A 164 -17.85 3.01 6.81
CA CYS A 164 -17.40 3.22 5.43
C CYS A 164 -17.82 4.61 4.95
N ASP A 165 -16.97 5.26 4.16
CA ASP A 165 -17.37 6.41 3.36
C ASP A 165 -18.38 5.96 2.30
N GLU A 166 -19.46 6.73 2.12
CA GLU A 166 -20.41 6.56 1.02
C GLU A 166 -19.79 6.95 -0.33
#